data_AF-A0A8T4PKW4-F1
#
_entry.id   AF-A0A8T4PKW4-F1
#
_cell.length_a   1.000
_cell.length_b   1.000
_cell.length_c   1.000
_cell.angle_alpha   90.00
_cell.angle_beta   90.00
_cell.angle_gamma   90.00
#
_symmetry.space_group_name_H-M   'P 1'
#
loop_
_entity.id
_entity.type
_entity.pdbx_description
1 polymer ?
#
loop_
_entity_poly.entity_id
_entity_poly.type
_entity_poly.pdbx_seq_one_letter_code
_entity_poly.pdbx_strand_id
1 'polypeptide(L)'
;MGIRKTNFFNNKSKLIMLLAAFLLLFSIAYAHLEEEVPEAIGEEKIGIEDYIKTTSLNYLFVASIMILVLVLFSLFYKEKEKIKLFLFLGIVAPAIIATAYLAGSTIYLNAVSQTKGPVHWHADYEIWDCNEKIELIKPKGLTNRIGNPLFHDHGDSRIHVEGVVADKRRVDLHMFFETVGGYLDSSMLRIPTDEGVVEIKNSDLCNGEEGKLQAFLYRVKNPEESKKWVFEQLKVKNFPNYILAPYSNIPPGDCIIIEFGKEKEKTDKMCETYKAAMQRGDLNGG
;
A
#
# COMPACT_ATOMS: atom_id res chain seq x y z
N MET A 1 -48.51 -27.57 49.89
CA MET A 1 -48.28 -27.79 48.44
C MET A 1 -48.43 -26.45 47.74
N GLY A 2 -47.34 -25.71 47.53
CA GLY A 2 -47.37 -24.34 47.00
C GLY A 2 -46.25 -24.13 45.98
N ILE A 3 -46.62 -24.07 44.71
CA ILE A 3 -45.69 -23.96 43.58
C ILE A 3 -45.34 -22.48 43.37
N ARG A 4 -44.10 -22.09 43.71
CA ARG A 4 -43.51 -20.77 43.38
C ARG A 4 -43.37 -20.65 41.86
N LYS A 5 -44.32 -19.96 41.22
CA LYS A 5 -44.21 -19.44 39.84
C LYS A 5 -43.93 -17.94 39.88
N THR A 6 -42.72 -17.53 40.24
CA THR A 6 -42.28 -16.13 40.08
C THR A 6 -40.80 -16.12 39.77
N ASN A 7 -40.44 -15.89 38.49
CA ASN A 7 -39.18 -15.26 38.04
C ASN A 7 -38.96 -15.31 36.52
N PHE A 8 -39.77 -16.04 35.74
CA PHE A 8 -39.52 -16.17 34.29
C PHE A 8 -39.77 -14.88 33.48
N PHE A 9 -40.65 -13.99 33.95
CA PHE A 9 -40.93 -12.72 33.27
C PHE A 9 -39.78 -11.70 33.37
N ASN A 10 -38.91 -11.83 34.38
CA ASN A 10 -37.84 -10.88 34.64
C ASN A 10 -36.66 -11.01 33.64
N ASN A 11 -36.45 -12.20 33.06
CA ASN A 11 -35.32 -12.44 32.14
C ASN A 11 -35.58 -11.96 30.70
N LYS A 12 -36.83 -11.91 30.24
CA LYS A 12 -37.16 -11.38 28.90
C LYS A 12 -36.96 -9.86 28.80
N SER A 13 -37.39 -9.12 29.82
CA SER A 13 -37.22 -7.66 29.89
C SER A 13 -35.74 -7.27 29.95
N LYS A 14 -34.94 -7.98 30.78
CA LYS A 14 -33.49 -7.78 30.85
C LYS A 14 -32.78 -8.05 29.52
N LEU A 15 -33.23 -9.06 28.76
CA LEU A 15 -32.65 -9.38 27.46
C LEU A 15 -32.95 -8.30 26.42
N ILE A 16 -34.19 -7.81 26.36
CA ILE A 16 -34.58 -6.72 25.46
C ILE A 16 -33.81 -5.43 25.82
N MET A 17 -33.66 -5.13 27.11
CA MET A 17 -32.84 -4.00 27.55
C MET A 17 -31.35 -4.15 27.21
N LEU A 18 -30.77 -5.36 27.32
CA LEU A 18 -29.37 -5.61 26.94
C LEU A 18 -29.15 -5.46 25.43
N LEU A 19 -30.09 -5.94 24.62
CA LEU A 19 -30.00 -5.86 23.16
C LEU A 19 -30.25 -4.42 22.67
N ALA A 20 -31.18 -3.71 23.29
CA ALA A 20 -31.41 -2.28 23.05
C ALA A 20 -30.22 -1.43 23.50
N ALA A 21 -29.63 -1.72 24.68
CA ALA A 21 -28.44 -1.03 25.16
C ALA A 21 -27.22 -1.31 24.27
N PHE A 22 -27.06 -2.55 23.77
CA PHE A 22 -26.02 -2.89 22.81
C PHE A 22 -26.19 -2.12 21.50
N LEU A 23 -27.41 -2.06 20.95
CA LEU A 23 -27.72 -1.28 19.75
C LEU A 23 -27.53 0.24 19.95
N LEU A 24 -27.87 0.77 21.13
CA LEU A 24 -27.66 2.18 21.49
C LEU A 24 -26.18 2.54 21.65
N LEU A 25 -25.42 1.70 22.37
CA LEU A 25 -23.96 1.86 22.51
C LEU A 25 -23.27 1.77 21.15
N PHE A 26 -23.82 0.97 20.24
CA PHE A 26 -23.34 0.86 18.87
C PHE A 26 -23.61 2.11 18.04
N SER A 27 -24.79 2.75 18.20
CA SER A 27 -25.07 4.05 17.56
C SER A 27 -24.14 5.16 18.05
N ILE A 28 -23.79 5.15 19.33
CA ILE A 28 -22.88 6.13 19.95
C ILE A 28 -21.44 5.91 19.48
N ALA A 29 -20.99 4.65 19.41
CA ALA A 29 -19.65 4.33 18.89
C ALA A 29 -19.49 4.69 17.41
N TYR A 30 -20.56 4.57 16.62
CA TYR A 30 -20.56 4.98 15.21
C TYR A 30 -20.56 6.51 15.05
N ALA A 31 -21.29 7.23 15.90
CA ALA A 31 -21.31 8.70 15.89
C ALA A 31 -19.95 9.31 16.25
N HIS A 32 -19.20 8.71 17.17
CA HIS A 32 -17.84 9.15 17.50
C HIS A 32 -16.79 8.80 16.43
N LEU A 33 -17.10 7.88 15.50
CA LEU A 33 -16.20 7.54 14.40
C LEU A 33 -16.20 8.61 13.28
N GLU A 34 -17.24 9.46 13.21
CA GLU A 34 -17.33 10.58 12.25
C GLU A 34 -16.65 11.87 12.74
N GLU A 35 -16.36 12.00 14.05
CA GLU A 35 -15.88 13.25 14.66
C GLU A 35 -14.35 13.37 14.77
N GLU A 36 -13.58 12.33 14.46
CA GLU A 36 -12.11 12.39 14.39
C GLU A 36 -11.62 12.55 12.94
N VAL A 37 -12.05 13.61 12.26
CA VAL A 37 -11.24 14.21 11.19
C VAL A 37 -10.44 15.32 11.85
N PRO A 38 -9.12 15.16 12.07
CA PRO A 38 -8.31 16.20 12.69
C PRO A 38 -8.30 17.44 11.78
N GLU A 39 -9.11 18.44 12.10
CA GLU A 39 -8.90 19.82 11.66
C GLU A 39 -7.68 20.39 12.39
N ALA A 40 -6.49 19.89 12.13
CA ALA A 40 -5.24 20.60 12.43
C ALA A 40 -4.02 19.89 11.83
N ILE A 41 -3.21 20.70 11.14
CA ILE A 41 -1.83 20.46 10.68
C ILE A 41 -1.71 19.83 9.27
N GLY A 42 -1.68 20.70 8.24
CA GLY A 42 -1.11 20.43 6.91
C GLY A 42 -1.85 19.40 6.05
N GLU A 43 -2.63 19.85 5.07
CA GLU A 43 -3.49 19.02 4.21
C GLU A 43 -2.77 17.91 3.42
N GLU A 44 -2.43 16.80 4.07
CA GLU A 44 -2.26 15.53 3.40
C GLU A 44 -3.66 14.93 3.23
N LYS A 45 -4.26 15.16 2.05
CA LYS A 45 -5.57 14.57 1.73
C LYS A 45 -5.46 13.06 1.83
N ILE A 46 -6.07 12.48 2.87
CA ILE A 46 -6.23 11.03 3.02
C ILE A 46 -6.75 10.49 1.68
N GLY A 47 -5.95 9.65 1.02
CA GLY A 47 -6.30 9.15 -0.28
C GLY A 47 -7.57 8.29 -0.22
N ILE A 48 -8.34 8.30 -1.30
CA ILE A 48 -9.59 7.53 -1.41
C ILE A 48 -9.34 6.04 -1.10
N GLU A 49 -8.17 5.50 -1.46
CA GLU A 49 -7.79 4.12 -1.16
C GLU A 49 -7.68 3.86 0.34
N ASP A 50 -7.01 4.75 1.08
CA ASP A 50 -6.77 4.63 2.51
C ASP A 50 -8.09 4.79 3.29
N TYR A 51 -8.93 5.71 2.86
CA TYR A 51 -10.28 5.89 3.40
C TYR A 51 -11.15 4.64 3.18
N ILE A 52 -11.22 4.13 1.95
CA ILE A 52 -12.01 2.94 1.62
C ILE A 52 -11.50 1.72 2.39
N LYS A 53 -10.18 1.54 2.47
CA LYS A 53 -9.56 0.42 3.19
C LYS A 53 -9.88 0.47 4.68
N THR A 54 -9.69 1.62 5.31
CA THR A 54 -9.95 1.80 6.75
C THR A 54 -11.42 1.60 7.07
N THR A 55 -12.31 2.18 6.27
CA THR A 55 -13.75 2.00 6.43
C THR A 55 -14.16 0.55 6.23
N SER A 56 -13.63 -0.11 5.20
CA SER A 56 -13.85 -1.54 4.93
C SER A 56 -13.44 -2.44 6.10
N LEU A 57 -12.27 -2.18 6.70
CA LEU A 57 -11.79 -2.91 7.88
C LEU A 57 -12.69 -2.67 9.09
N ASN A 58 -13.15 -1.44 9.30
CA ASN A 58 -14.08 -1.10 10.39
C ASN A 58 -15.41 -1.85 10.24
N TYR A 59 -16.01 -1.84 9.04
CA TYR A 59 -17.22 -2.59 8.75
C TYR A 59 -17.05 -4.08 8.99
N LEU A 60 -15.93 -4.65 8.54
CA LEU A 60 -15.62 -6.07 8.74
C LEU A 60 -15.47 -6.42 10.22
N PHE A 61 -14.74 -5.61 10.98
CA PHE A 61 -14.53 -5.80 12.42
C PHE A 61 -15.85 -5.74 13.19
N VAL A 62 -16.64 -4.70 12.92
CA VAL A 62 -17.96 -4.47 13.50
C VAL A 62 -18.92 -5.62 13.21
N ALA A 63 -19.02 -6.05 11.94
CA ALA A 63 -19.87 -7.16 11.55
C ALA A 63 -19.41 -8.46 12.25
N SER A 64 -18.11 -8.69 12.35
CA SER A 64 -17.53 -9.87 13.00
C SER A 64 -17.89 -9.96 14.49
N ILE A 65 -17.77 -8.84 15.22
CA ILE A 65 -18.15 -8.78 16.64
C ILE A 65 -19.64 -9.04 16.82
N MET A 66 -20.48 -8.38 16.02
CA MET A 66 -21.93 -8.53 16.12
C MET A 66 -22.36 -9.98 15.81
N ILE A 67 -21.81 -10.58 14.75
CA ILE A 67 -22.05 -11.98 14.41
C ILE A 67 -21.61 -12.90 15.55
N LEU A 68 -20.41 -12.70 16.11
CA LEU A 68 -19.90 -13.51 17.21
C LEU A 68 -20.84 -13.46 18.43
N VAL A 69 -21.28 -12.26 18.81
CA VAL A 69 -22.22 -12.06 19.91
C VAL A 69 -23.54 -12.79 19.63
N LEU A 70 -24.11 -12.63 18.44
CA LEU A 70 -25.37 -13.29 18.07
C LEU A 70 -25.25 -14.82 17.98
N VAL A 71 -24.12 -15.33 17.53
CA VAL A 71 -23.80 -16.77 17.55
C VAL A 71 -23.77 -17.28 18.98
N LEU A 72 -23.08 -16.59 19.91
CA LEU A 72 -23.07 -16.95 21.33
C LEU A 72 -24.49 -16.93 21.91
N PHE A 73 -25.29 -15.91 21.60
CA PHE A 73 -26.70 -15.85 22.00
C PHE A 73 -27.52 -17.02 21.44
N SER A 74 -27.26 -17.44 20.20
CA SER A 74 -27.96 -18.56 19.57
C SER A 74 -27.75 -19.88 20.30
N LEU A 75 -26.57 -20.08 20.91
CA LEU A 75 -26.27 -21.27 21.72
C LEU A 75 -27.14 -21.33 22.98
N PHE A 76 -27.44 -20.19 23.61
CA PHE A 76 -28.24 -20.11 24.84
C PHE A 76 -29.76 -20.19 24.60
N TYR A 77 -30.25 -19.80 23.42
CA TYR A 77 -31.69 -19.68 23.13
C TYR A 77 -32.21 -20.68 22.08
N LYS A 78 -31.47 -21.76 21.83
CA LYS A 78 -31.77 -22.78 20.80
C LYS A 78 -33.16 -23.42 20.89
N GLU A 79 -33.81 -23.41 22.05
CA GLU A 79 -35.12 -24.06 22.26
C GLU A 79 -36.32 -23.18 21.88
N LYS A 80 -36.11 -21.89 21.58
CA LYS A 80 -37.20 -20.95 21.29
C LYS A 80 -37.31 -20.69 19.78
N GLU A 81 -38.22 -21.42 19.12
CA GLU A 81 -38.44 -21.34 17.66
C GLU A 81 -38.58 -19.89 17.12
N LYS A 82 -39.37 -19.04 17.78
CA LYS A 82 -39.56 -17.65 17.34
C LYS A 82 -38.29 -16.79 17.39
N ILE A 83 -37.32 -17.15 18.24
CA ILE A 83 -36.06 -16.39 18.39
C ILE A 83 -35.03 -16.85 17.35
N LYS A 84 -35.10 -18.10 16.89
CA LYS A 84 -34.17 -18.64 15.88
C LYS A 84 -34.16 -17.82 14.61
N LEU A 85 -35.34 -17.45 14.10
CA LEU A 85 -35.45 -16.63 12.89
C LEU A 85 -34.84 -15.24 13.10
N PHE A 86 -35.08 -14.61 14.25
CA PHE A 86 -34.50 -13.30 14.57
C PHE A 86 -32.98 -13.35 14.66
N LEU A 87 -32.42 -14.35 15.35
CA LEU A 87 -30.96 -14.53 15.46
C LEU A 87 -30.32 -14.87 14.13
N PHE A 88 -30.98 -15.71 13.31
CA PHE A 88 -30.53 -16.03 11.96
C PHE A 88 -30.46 -14.76 11.10
N LEU A 89 -31.55 -13.98 11.04
CA LEU A 89 -31.56 -12.72 10.28
C LEU A 89 -30.56 -11.71 10.84
N GLY A 90 -30.39 -11.65 12.17
CA GLY A 90 -29.39 -10.81 12.81
C GLY A 90 -27.95 -11.18 12.49
N ILE A 91 -27.66 -12.45 12.20
CA ILE A 91 -26.33 -12.91 11.75
C ILE A 91 -26.15 -12.66 10.25
N VAL A 92 -27.18 -12.98 9.47
CA VAL A 92 -27.15 -12.90 8.01
C VAL A 92 -27.08 -11.45 7.53
N ALA A 93 -27.87 -10.54 8.11
CA ALA A 93 -27.93 -9.16 7.63
C ALA A 93 -26.58 -8.44 7.72
N PRO A 94 -25.83 -8.46 8.84
CA PRO A 94 -24.50 -7.85 8.91
C PRO A 94 -23.49 -8.47 7.96
N ALA A 95 -23.52 -9.80 7.80
CA ALA A 95 -22.64 -10.48 6.85
C ALA A 95 -22.90 -10.00 5.42
N ILE A 96 -24.17 -9.91 5.02
CA ILE A 96 -24.58 -9.39 3.71
C ILE A 96 -24.19 -7.91 3.55
N ILE A 97 -24.45 -7.07 4.56
CA ILE A 97 -24.13 -5.63 4.51
C ILE A 97 -22.63 -5.41 4.36
N ALA A 98 -21.81 -6.06 5.19
CA ALA A 98 -20.35 -5.96 5.09
C ALA A 98 -19.85 -6.47 3.74
N THR A 99 -20.38 -7.60 3.26
CA THR A 99 -20.02 -8.15 1.94
C THR A 99 -20.40 -7.20 0.80
N ALA A 100 -21.61 -6.65 0.82
CA ALA A 100 -22.08 -5.71 -0.20
C ALA A 100 -21.26 -4.42 -0.19
N TYR A 101 -20.90 -3.91 0.99
CA TYR A 101 -20.03 -2.75 1.14
C TYR A 101 -18.64 -3.02 0.55
N LEU A 102 -18.00 -4.13 0.93
CA LEU A 102 -16.67 -4.52 0.42
C LEU A 102 -16.68 -4.71 -1.10
N ALA A 103 -17.70 -5.38 -1.64
CA ALA A 103 -17.84 -5.58 -3.07
C ALA A 103 -18.07 -4.25 -3.80
N GLY A 104 -18.97 -3.42 -3.29
CA GLY A 104 -19.28 -2.10 -3.85
C GLY A 104 -18.07 -1.16 -3.80
N SER A 105 -17.35 -1.12 -2.69
CA SER A 105 -16.16 -0.28 -2.52
C SER A 105 -15.01 -0.72 -3.43
N THR A 106 -14.81 -2.02 -3.61
CA THR A 106 -13.83 -2.58 -4.56
C THR A 106 -14.17 -2.20 -6.00
N ILE A 107 -15.43 -2.39 -6.41
CA ILE A 107 -15.89 -2.01 -7.75
C ILE A 107 -15.73 -0.51 -7.97
N TYR A 108 -16.14 0.30 -6.99
CA TYR A 108 -16.00 1.75 -7.03
C TYR A 108 -14.55 2.17 -7.18
N LEU A 109 -13.66 1.67 -6.32
CA LEU A 109 -12.23 2.00 -6.35
C LEU A 109 -11.62 1.62 -7.70
N ASN A 110 -11.89 0.43 -8.21
CA ASN A 110 -11.44 0.01 -9.54
C ASN A 110 -11.96 0.95 -10.63
N ALA A 111 -13.24 1.32 -10.62
CA ALA A 111 -13.84 2.18 -11.63
C ALA A 111 -13.23 3.60 -11.64
N VAL A 112 -13.00 4.19 -10.48
CA VAL A 112 -12.47 5.56 -10.37
C VAL A 112 -10.95 5.63 -10.45
N SER A 113 -10.24 4.53 -10.19
CA SER A 113 -8.77 4.50 -10.25
C SER A 113 -8.20 4.80 -11.64
N GLN A 114 -6.95 5.24 -11.68
CA GLN A 114 -6.23 5.43 -12.94
C GLN A 114 -5.81 4.10 -13.58
N THR A 115 -5.58 3.06 -12.78
CA THR A 115 -5.19 1.72 -13.28
C THR A 115 -6.38 0.83 -13.66
N LYS A 116 -7.61 1.23 -13.32
CA LYS A 116 -8.83 0.46 -13.57
C LYS A 116 -8.87 -0.93 -12.92
N GLY A 117 -8.07 -1.11 -11.86
CA GLY A 117 -7.91 -2.38 -11.17
C GLY A 117 -6.55 -2.50 -10.48
N PRO A 118 -6.31 -3.62 -9.78
CA PRO A 118 -5.03 -3.88 -9.14
C PRO A 118 -3.93 -4.10 -10.18
N VAL A 119 -2.75 -3.60 -9.86
CA VAL A 119 -1.53 -3.75 -10.65
C VAL A 119 -0.45 -4.45 -9.85
N HIS A 120 0.57 -4.91 -10.56
CA HIS A 120 1.78 -5.49 -10.03
C HIS A 120 2.91 -5.03 -10.95
N TRP A 121 3.50 -3.89 -10.63
CA TRP A 121 4.58 -3.30 -11.42
C TRP A 121 5.89 -3.38 -10.67
N HIS A 122 6.97 -3.58 -11.42
CA HIS A 122 8.32 -3.64 -10.92
C HIS A 122 9.22 -2.67 -11.68
N ALA A 123 10.10 -2.00 -10.93
CA ALA A 123 11.28 -1.33 -11.49
C ALA A 123 12.49 -1.63 -10.62
N ASP A 124 13.60 -2.04 -11.24
CA ASP A 124 14.86 -2.21 -10.51
C ASP A 124 15.50 -0.84 -10.35
N TYR A 125 16.22 -0.64 -9.26
CA TYR A 125 16.95 0.59 -9.03
C TYR A 125 18.35 0.35 -8.46
N GLU A 126 19.25 1.30 -8.68
CA GLU A 126 20.51 1.38 -7.97
C GLU A 126 20.78 2.82 -7.53
N ILE A 127 21.39 2.97 -6.36
CA ILE A 127 21.79 4.26 -5.80
C ILE A 127 23.31 4.26 -5.71
N TRP A 128 23.93 5.31 -6.23
CA TRP A 128 25.38 5.46 -6.27
C TRP A 128 25.80 6.81 -5.71
N ASP A 129 26.74 6.81 -4.78
CA ASP A 129 27.37 7.99 -4.20
C ASP A 129 28.87 7.93 -4.49
N CYS A 130 29.36 8.83 -5.35
CA CYS A 130 30.77 8.91 -5.69
C CYS A 130 31.42 7.63 -6.24
N ASN A 131 30.63 6.84 -6.98
CA ASN A 131 30.94 5.50 -7.51
C ASN A 131 30.86 4.35 -6.50
N GLU A 132 30.41 4.61 -5.28
CA GLU A 132 30.09 3.58 -4.30
C GLU A 132 28.58 3.29 -4.33
N LYS A 133 28.20 2.02 -4.44
CA LYS A 133 26.79 1.63 -4.43
C LYS A 133 26.27 1.68 -3.00
N ILE A 134 25.14 2.34 -2.80
CA ILE A 134 24.43 2.39 -1.51
C ILE A 134 23.18 1.52 -1.59
N GLU A 135 22.95 0.73 -0.55
CA GLU A 135 21.74 -0.07 -0.39
C GLU A 135 20.79 0.58 0.62
N LEU A 136 19.48 0.42 0.40
CA LEU A 136 18.49 0.76 1.42
C LEU A 136 18.62 -0.18 2.63
N ILE A 137 18.11 0.28 3.77
CA ILE A 137 17.99 -0.54 4.97
C ILE A 137 17.29 -1.86 4.68
N LYS A 138 17.81 -2.97 5.20
CA LYS A 138 17.20 -4.28 4.93
C LYS A 138 15.85 -4.41 5.65
N PRO A 139 14.82 -5.00 5.01
CA PRO A 139 13.56 -5.24 5.67
C PRO A 139 13.74 -6.17 6.88
N LYS A 140 12.94 -5.95 7.93
CA LYS A 140 12.95 -6.75 9.16
C LYS A 140 11.52 -7.18 9.51
N GLY A 141 11.39 -8.28 10.25
CA GLY A 141 10.11 -8.76 10.78
C GLY A 141 9.29 -9.58 9.78
N LEU A 142 8.03 -9.86 10.15
CA LEU A 142 7.16 -10.83 9.45
C LEU A 142 6.70 -10.36 8.06
N THR A 143 6.64 -9.05 7.82
CA THR A 143 6.19 -8.51 6.54
C THR A 143 7.29 -8.53 5.47
N ASN A 144 8.55 -8.67 5.88
CA ASN A 144 9.73 -8.68 5.00
C ASN A 144 9.69 -7.61 3.89
N ARG A 145 9.31 -6.38 4.24
CA ARG A 145 9.23 -5.25 3.30
C ARG A 145 9.58 -3.93 4.01
N ILE A 146 10.11 -3.00 3.25
CA ILE A 146 10.26 -1.59 3.60
C ILE A 146 9.23 -0.79 2.80
N GLY A 147 8.45 0.07 3.46
CA GLY A 147 7.35 0.80 2.84
C GLY A 147 5.97 0.26 3.20
N ASN A 148 4.99 0.50 2.33
CA ASN A 148 3.58 0.20 2.58
C ASN A 148 3.07 -0.91 1.62
N PRO A 149 1.86 -1.46 1.85
CA PRO A 149 1.35 -2.55 1.00
C PRO A 149 1.19 -2.21 -0.49
N LEU A 150 1.00 -0.94 -0.84
CA LEU A 150 0.90 -0.49 -2.24
C LEU A 150 2.27 -0.26 -2.86
N PHE A 151 3.23 0.26 -2.10
CA PHE A 151 4.51 0.74 -2.61
C PHE A 151 5.65 0.37 -1.64
N HIS A 152 6.54 -0.53 -2.06
CA HIS A 152 7.56 -1.11 -1.17
C HIS A 152 8.77 -1.70 -1.91
N ASP A 153 9.76 -2.14 -1.13
CA ASP A 153 10.93 -2.91 -1.54
C ASP A 153 11.10 -4.13 -0.60
N HIS A 154 11.68 -5.23 -1.12
CA HIS A 154 11.88 -6.50 -0.42
C HIS A 154 13.35 -6.80 -0.06
N GLY A 155 14.24 -5.82 -0.17
CA GLY A 155 15.69 -5.95 -0.01
C GLY A 155 16.38 -6.48 -1.27
N ASP A 156 15.71 -6.42 -2.43
CA ASP A 156 16.18 -6.91 -3.73
C ASP A 156 16.51 -5.78 -4.72
N SER A 157 16.57 -4.53 -4.24
CA SER A 157 16.81 -3.33 -5.07
C SER A 157 15.74 -3.16 -6.16
N ARG A 158 14.48 -3.38 -5.77
CA ARG A 158 13.32 -3.34 -6.65
C ARG A 158 12.18 -2.59 -6.00
N ILE A 159 11.63 -1.66 -6.76
CA ILE A 159 10.41 -0.95 -6.44
C ILE A 159 9.22 -1.82 -6.86
N HIS A 160 8.34 -2.12 -5.91
CA HIS A 160 7.09 -2.87 -6.10
C HIS A 160 5.90 -1.93 -6.00
N VAL A 161 5.05 -1.88 -7.04
CA VAL A 161 3.70 -1.27 -6.98
C VAL A 161 2.66 -2.38 -7.05
N GLU A 162 1.99 -2.65 -5.94
CA GLU A 162 1.08 -3.79 -5.79
C GLU A 162 -0.28 -3.36 -5.23
N GLY A 163 -1.32 -3.40 -6.06
CA GLY A 163 -2.66 -2.99 -5.67
C GLY A 163 -3.26 -1.96 -6.61
N VAL A 164 -4.32 -1.29 -6.19
CA VAL A 164 -5.04 -0.34 -7.04
C VAL A 164 -4.41 1.04 -6.89
N VAL A 165 -4.06 1.68 -8.02
CA VAL A 165 -3.49 3.05 -8.02
C VAL A 165 -4.56 4.03 -8.48
N ALA A 166 -5.15 4.72 -7.52
CA ALA A 166 -6.14 5.76 -7.72
C ALA A 166 -5.54 6.99 -8.40
N ASP A 167 -4.32 7.37 -8.02
CA ASP A 167 -3.57 8.47 -8.63
C ASP A 167 -2.10 8.08 -8.82
N LYS A 168 -1.62 8.12 -10.08
CA LYS A 168 -0.24 7.80 -10.42
C LYS A 168 0.79 8.71 -9.77
N ARG A 169 0.41 9.92 -9.34
CA ARG A 169 1.29 10.82 -8.58
C ARG A 169 1.64 10.27 -7.19
N ARG A 170 0.92 9.26 -6.70
CA ARG A 170 1.23 8.57 -5.43
C ARG A 170 2.25 7.44 -5.58
N VAL A 171 2.71 7.16 -6.81
CA VAL A 171 3.63 6.06 -7.14
C VAL A 171 4.80 6.55 -8.01
N ASP A 172 5.23 7.79 -7.82
CA ASP A 172 6.47 8.31 -8.38
C ASP A 172 7.67 8.08 -7.46
N LEU A 173 8.89 8.39 -7.94
CA LEU A 173 10.11 8.16 -7.17
C LEU A 173 10.16 8.98 -5.87
N HIS A 174 9.66 10.22 -5.86
CA HIS A 174 9.56 11.02 -4.64
C HIS A 174 8.77 10.26 -3.57
N MET A 175 7.57 9.82 -3.92
CA MET A 175 6.70 9.07 -3.03
C MET A 175 7.30 7.73 -2.61
N PHE A 176 8.09 7.08 -3.47
CA PHE A 176 8.79 5.84 -3.12
C PHE A 176 9.75 6.08 -1.98
N PHE A 177 10.65 7.05 -2.14
CA PHE A 177 11.65 7.35 -1.13
C PHE A 177 11.02 7.83 0.17
N GLU A 178 9.96 8.64 0.12
CA GLU A 178 9.21 9.02 1.31
C GLU A 178 8.59 7.81 2.02
N THR A 179 7.96 6.91 1.24
CA THR A 179 7.32 5.69 1.75
C THR A 179 8.30 4.75 2.46
N VAL A 180 9.53 4.64 1.98
CA VAL A 180 10.58 3.82 2.62
C VAL A 180 11.35 4.57 3.72
N GLY A 181 10.88 5.75 4.14
CA GLY A 181 11.44 6.53 5.25
C GLY A 181 12.58 7.49 4.87
N GLY A 182 12.82 7.66 3.57
CA GLY A 182 13.75 8.61 2.98
C GLY A 182 13.09 9.91 2.51
N TYR A 183 13.73 10.55 1.54
CA TYR A 183 13.27 11.75 0.84
C TYR A 183 14.03 11.89 -0.47
N LEU A 184 13.36 12.35 -1.53
CA LEU A 184 13.99 12.60 -2.81
C LEU A 184 13.41 13.85 -3.47
N ASP A 185 14.26 14.83 -3.80
CA ASP A 185 13.91 15.90 -4.73
C ASP A 185 15.00 16.10 -5.79
N SER A 186 14.92 17.17 -6.58
CA SER A 186 15.87 17.45 -7.66
C SER A 186 17.28 17.83 -7.18
N SER A 187 17.44 18.06 -5.88
CA SER A 187 18.65 18.58 -5.24
C SER A 187 19.17 17.72 -4.10
N MET A 188 18.35 16.81 -3.58
CA MET A 188 18.63 16.10 -2.35
C MET A 188 18.07 14.68 -2.37
N LEU A 189 18.87 13.74 -1.89
CA LEU A 189 18.46 12.37 -1.58
C LEU A 189 18.80 12.09 -0.12
N ARG A 190 17.83 11.58 0.64
CA ARG A 190 18.04 11.10 2.00
C ARG A 190 17.47 9.70 2.10
N ILE A 191 18.26 8.73 2.54
CA ILE A 191 17.83 7.33 2.61
C ILE A 191 18.28 6.67 3.91
N PRO A 192 17.43 5.81 4.51
CA PRO A 192 17.87 4.93 5.58
C PRO A 192 18.67 3.76 5.00
N THR A 193 19.82 3.47 5.58
CA THR A 193 20.69 2.32 5.29
C THR A 193 20.90 1.49 6.58
N ASP A 194 21.56 0.34 6.46
CA ASP A 194 21.92 -0.46 7.63
C ASP A 194 22.97 0.24 8.53
N GLU A 195 23.71 1.22 8.01
CA GLU A 195 24.77 1.96 8.73
C GLU A 195 24.29 3.31 9.31
N GLY A 196 23.08 3.74 8.95
CA GLY A 196 22.52 5.01 9.39
C GLY A 196 21.71 5.69 8.30
N VAL A 197 21.48 7.00 8.45
CA VAL A 197 20.86 7.80 7.39
C VAL A 197 21.97 8.39 6.53
N VAL A 198 21.91 8.14 5.23
CA VAL A 198 22.75 8.82 4.24
C VAL A 198 21.97 9.99 3.68
N GLU A 199 22.63 11.14 3.60
CA GLU A 199 22.08 12.38 3.05
C GLU A 199 23.06 12.95 2.04
N ILE A 200 22.56 13.21 0.84
CA ILE A 200 23.32 13.68 -0.30
C ILE A 200 22.64 14.94 -0.84
N LYS A 201 23.40 16.02 -1.02
CA LYS A 201 22.90 17.27 -1.62
C LYS A 201 23.75 17.69 -2.80
N ASN A 202 23.11 18.32 -3.77
CA ASN A 202 23.82 19.06 -4.80
C ASN A 202 24.80 20.04 -4.15
N SER A 203 25.96 20.18 -4.79
CA SER A 203 27.07 20.98 -4.30
C SER A 203 27.91 20.39 -3.16
N ASP A 204 27.53 19.22 -2.62
CA ASP A 204 28.44 18.45 -1.77
C ASP A 204 29.64 17.95 -2.59
N LEU A 205 30.78 17.75 -1.93
CA LEU A 205 32.01 17.32 -2.61
C LEU A 205 31.99 15.82 -2.86
N CYS A 206 32.28 15.45 -4.10
CA CYS A 206 32.47 14.10 -4.55
C CYS A 206 33.87 13.92 -5.14
N ASN A 207 34.73 13.18 -4.43
CA ASN A 207 36.15 13.03 -4.82
C ASN A 207 36.88 14.38 -5.03
N GLY A 208 36.50 15.40 -4.26
CA GLY A 208 37.09 16.74 -4.32
C GLY A 208 36.52 17.67 -5.41
N GLU A 209 35.60 17.20 -6.25
CA GLU A 209 34.83 18.01 -7.20
C GLU A 209 33.39 18.23 -6.70
N GLU A 210 32.70 19.26 -7.19
CA GLU A 210 31.30 19.48 -6.88
C GLU A 210 30.41 18.38 -7.48
N GLY A 211 29.63 17.69 -6.64
CA GLY A 211 28.73 16.62 -7.04
C GLY A 211 27.31 17.12 -7.33
N LYS A 212 26.62 16.39 -8.21
CA LYS A 212 25.24 16.63 -8.61
C LYS A 212 24.45 15.32 -8.59
N LEU A 213 23.28 15.38 -7.96
CA LEU A 213 22.26 14.35 -7.98
C LEU A 213 21.57 14.34 -9.36
N GLN A 214 21.56 13.16 -9.98
CA GLN A 214 21.03 12.94 -11.32
C GLN A 214 20.50 11.52 -11.43
N ALA A 215 19.57 11.29 -12.35
CA ALA A 215 19.02 9.96 -12.58
C ALA A 215 19.05 9.58 -14.06
N PHE A 216 19.29 8.31 -14.30
CA PHE A 216 19.31 7.69 -15.60
C PHE A 216 18.32 6.53 -15.65
N LEU A 217 17.63 6.40 -16.76
CA LEU A 217 16.60 5.40 -16.98
C LEU A 217 17.01 4.52 -18.16
N TYR A 218 17.01 3.22 -17.93
CA TYR A 218 16.99 2.22 -18.98
C TYR A 218 15.56 1.73 -19.15
N ARG A 219 15.00 1.91 -20.35
CA ARG A 219 13.63 1.49 -20.71
C ARG A 219 13.60 0.71 -22.00
N VAL A 220 12.71 -0.26 -22.09
CA VAL A 220 12.45 -1.00 -23.34
C VAL A 220 11.56 -0.19 -24.29
N LYS A 221 11.94 -0.14 -25.57
CA LYS A 221 11.20 0.56 -26.65
C LYS A 221 10.08 -0.28 -27.25
N ASN A 222 10.27 -1.59 -27.34
CA ASN A 222 9.35 -2.57 -27.92
C ASN A 222 8.89 -3.59 -26.87
N PRO A 223 8.25 -3.16 -25.76
CA PRO A 223 7.93 -4.05 -24.64
C PRO A 223 7.02 -5.23 -25.03
N GLU A 224 6.21 -5.06 -26.07
CA GLU A 224 5.29 -6.07 -26.60
C GLU A 224 5.99 -7.24 -27.31
N GLU A 225 7.25 -7.08 -27.74
CA GLU A 225 8.01 -8.12 -28.44
C GLU A 225 8.75 -9.02 -27.44
N SER A 226 8.28 -10.25 -27.22
CA SER A 226 8.96 -11.15 -26.29
C SER A 226 10.38 -11.51 -26.76
N LYS A 227 11.38 -11.36 -25.88
CA LYS A 227 12.77 -11.87 -26.01
C LYS A 227 13.64 -11.23 -27.11
N LYS A 228 13.24 -10.10 -27.68
CA LYS A 228 14.07 -9.27 -28.57
C LYS A 228 13.93 -7.80 -28.22
N TRP A 229 14.00 -7.51 -26.94
CA TRP A 229 13.80 -6.15 -26.46
C TRP A 229 14.94 -5.26 -26.90
N VAL A 230 14.59 -4.06 -27.33
CA VAL A 230 15.50 -2.96 -27.64
C VAL A 230 15.36 -1.93 -26.54
N PHE A 231 16.43 -1.61 -25.82
CA PHE A 231 16.40 -0.56 -24.80
C PHE A 231 17.10 0.71 -25.25
N GLU A 232 16.83 1.79 -24.53
CA GLU A 232 17.59 3.03 -24.57
C GLU A 232 17.91 3.50 -23.16
N GLN A 233 19.01 4.25 -23.04
CA GLN A 233 19.32 5.03 -21.84
C GLN A 233 18.89 6.50 -22.01
N LEU A 234 18.21 7.04 -21.00
CA LEU A 234 17.78 8.44 -20.95
C LEU A 234 18.23 9.09 -19.64
N LYS A 235 18.71 10.33 -19.69
CA LYS A 235 18.86 11.18 -18.49
C LYS A 235 17.50 11.78 -18.13
N VAL A 236 17.03 11.53 -16.91
CA VAL A 236 15.70 11.96 -16.45
C VAL A 236 15.80 13.33 -15.78
N LYS A 237 15.28 14.38 -16.42
CA LYS A 237 15.38 15.76 -15.90
C LYS A 237 14.56 16.02 -14.64
N ASN A 238 13.35 15.47 -14.57
CA ASN A 238 12.46 15.59 -13.42
C ASN A 238 12.25 14.19 -12.82
N PHE A 239 13.33 13.62 -12.32
CA PHE A 239 13.33 12.25 -11.80
C PHE A 239 12.50 12.05 -10.53
N PRO A 240 12.32 13.01 -9.60
CA PRO A 240 11.45 12.79 -8.45
C PRO A 240 10.01 12.44 -8.87
N ASN A 241 9.50 13.08 -9.92
CA ASN A 241 8.14 12.84 -10.42
C ASN A 241 8.08 11.72 -11.47
N TYR A 242 9.14 10.91 -11.60
CA TYR A 242 9.14 9.79 -12.53
C TYR A 242 8.25 8.66 -12.02
N ILE A 243 7.33 8.19 -12.87
CA ILE A 243 6.46 7.03 -12.60
C ILE A 243 6.96 5.86 -13.43
N LEU A 244 7.21 4.74 -12.78
CA LEU A 244 7.73 3.52 -13.39
C LEU A 244 6.79 2.91 -14.46
N ALA A 245 7.40 2.20 -15.40
CA ALA A 245 6.69 1.49 -16.46
C ALA A 245 5.78 0.39 -15.88
N PRO A 246 4.58 0.18 -16.44
CA PRO A 246 3.54 -0.65 -15.84
C PRO A 246 3.73 -2.15 -16.14
N TYR A 247 4.90 -2.72 -15.84
CA TYR A 247 5.26 -4.11 -16.15
C TYR A 247 5.68 -4.89 -14.91
N SER A 248 5.28 -6.16 -14.84
CA SER A 248 5.58 -7.06 -13.72
C SER A 248 6.92 -7.79 -13.84
N ASN A 249 7.58 -7.72 -14.99
CA ASN A 249 8.88 -8.34 -15.22
C ASN A 249 9.90 -7.27 -15.56
N ILE A 250 11.17 -7.51 -15.23
CA ILE A 250 12.27 -6.60 -15.55
C ILE A 250 13.34 -7.38 -16.30
N PRO A 251 13.61 -7.02 -17.57
CA PRO A 251 12.78 -6.17 -18.45
C PRO A 251 11.38 -6.83 -18.75
N PRO A 252 10.38 -6.10 -19.29
CA PRO A 252 10.46 -4.75 -19.86
C PRO A 252 10.22 -3.60 -18.87
N GLY A 253 10.02 -3.90 -17.59
CA GLY A 253 10.06 -2.91 -16.51
C GLY A 253 11.38 -2.14 -16.48
N ASP A 254 11.38 -1.03 -15.77
CA ASP A 254 12.49 -0.08 -15.82
C ASP A 254 13.70 -0.54 -15.02
N CYS A 255 14.88 -0.04 -15.42
CA CYS A 255 16.04 0.03 -14.55
C CYS A 255 16.41 1.50 -14.33
N ILE A 256 16.43 1.92 -13.07
CA ILE A 256 16.59 3.32 -12.65
C ILE A 256 17.91 3.47 -11.90
N ILE A 257 18.82 4.29 -12.40
CA ILE A 257 20.08 4.59 -11.72
C ILE A 257 19.97 6.00 -11.13
N ILE A 258 20.05 6.12 -9.82
CA ILE A 258 20.17 7.39 -9.11
C ILE A 258 21.64 7.54 -8.73
N GLU A 259 22.26 8.62 -9.17
CA GLU A 259 23.70 8.81 -9.04
C GLU A 259 24.01 10.20 -8.53
N PHE A 260 24.91 10.26 -7.54
CA PHE A 260 25.56 11.47 -7.09
C PHE A 260 27.03 11.46 -7.52
N GLY A 261 27.42 12.50 -8.25
CA GLY A 261 28.78 12.66 -8.76
C GLY A 261 28.87 13.75 -9.80
N LYS A 262 29.92 13.73 -10.62
CA LYS A 262 30.12 14.71 -11.69
C LYS A 262 28.93 14.70 -12.65
N GLU A 263 28.42 15.89 -12.99
CA GLU A 263 27.32 16.00 -13.96
C GLU A 263 27.71 15.38 -15.31
N LYS A 264 26.84 14.48 -15.81
CA LYS A 264 27.07 13.77 -17.07
C LYS A 264 25.74 13.49 -17.79
N GLU A 265 25.82 13.16 -19.07
CA GLU A 265 24.63 12.88 -19.91
C GLU A 265 24.27 11.39 -19.99
N LYS A 266 25.19 10.51 -19.60
CA LYS A 266 25.04 9.05 -19.61
C LYS A 266 25.69 8.45 -18.37
N THR A 267 25.19 7.30 -17.92
CA THR A 267 25.83 6.50 -16.88
C THR A 267 26.40 5.19 -17.43
N ASP A 268 27.44 4.70 -16.78
CA ASP A 268 28.05 3.39 -16.98
C ASP A 268 27.44 2.31 -16.07
N LYS A 269 26.62 2.71 -15.09
CA LYS A 269 25.95 1.80 -14.16
C LYS A 269 24.70 1.19 -14.79
N MET A 270 24.36 -0.03 -14.39
CA MET A 270 23.21 -0.76 -14.92
C MET A 270 22.77 -1.82 -13.91
N CYS A 271 21.46 -1.96 -13.72
CA CYS A 271 20.87 -2.97 -12.84
C CYS A 271 21.21 -4.38 -13.31
N GLU A 272 21.36 -5.31 -12.35
CA GLU A 272 21.78 -6.69 -12.63
C GLU A 272 20.81 -7.47 -13.54
N THR A 273 19.50 -7.21 -13.46
CA THR A 273 18.53 -7.87 -14.36
C THR A 273 18.68 -7.48 -15.82
N TYR A 274 18.96 -6.21 -16.10
CA TYR A 274 19.26 -5.72 -17.45
C TYR A 274 20.56 -6.31 -17.96
N LYS A 275 21.63 -6.31 -17.13
CA LYS A 275 22.91 -6.97 -17.47
C LYS A 275 22.70 -8.45 -17.81
N ALA A 276 21.95 -9.18 -16.99
CA ALA A 276 21.65 -10.59 -17.21
C ALA A 276 20.82 -10.82 -18.49
N ALA A 277 19.84 -9.96 -18.78
CA ALA A 277 19.06 -10.03 -20.01
C ALA A 277 19.90 -9.79 -21.26
N MET A 278 20.86 -8.86 -21.20
CA MET A 278 21.82 -8.63 -22.30
C MET A 278 22.74 -9.84 -22.51
N GLN A 279 23.26 -10.43 -21.43
CA GLN A 279 24.11 -11.63 -21.51
C GLN A 279 23.40 -12.83 -22.12
N ARG A 280 22.08 -12.98 -21.87
CA ARG A 280 21.24 -14.01 -22.50
C ARG A 280 20.87 -13.71 -23.96
N GLY A 281 21.11 -12.49 -24.44
CA GLY A 281 20.69 -12.03 -25.77
C GLY A 281 19.21 -11.65 -25.88
N ASP A 282 18.48 -11.62 -24.76
CA ASP A 282 17.06 -11.24 -24.70
C ASP A 282 16.86 -9.72 -24.88
N LEU A 283 17.90 -8.95 -24.56
CA LEU A 283 17.91 -7.49 -24.54
C LEU A 283 19.09 -6.96 -25.36
N ASN A 284 18.82 -6.05 -26.29
CA ASN A 284 19.80 -5.44 -27.18
C ASN A 284 19.62 -3.91 -27.17
N GLY A 285 20.63 -3.14 -27.55
CA GLY A 285 20.54 -1.67 -27.60
C GLY A 285 21.59 -0.97 -26.73
N GLY A 286 21.37 0.33 -26.50
CA GLY A 286 22.31 1.24 -25.83
C GLY A 286 22.07 2.70 -26.19
#